data_AF-A0A1S1V3K5-F1
#
_entry.id   AF-A0A1S1V3K5-F1
#
_cell.length_a   1.000
_cell.length_b   1.000
_cell.length_c   1.000
_cell.angle_alpha   90.00
_cell.angle_beta   90.00
_cell.angle_gamma   90.00
#
_symmetry.space_group_name_H-M   'P 1'
#
loop_
_entity.id
_entity.type
_entity.pdbx_description
1 polymer ?
#
loop_
_entity_poly.entity_id
_entity_poly.type
_entity_poly.pdbx_seq_one_letter_code
_entity_poly.pdbx_strand_id
1 'polypeptide(L)' 'MTSEKREHRVFVMSIMVGGLISLAIEHITGFDYNIFSDGLNVKAIANFGLWIGVYALVHAVFKRLFLKS' A
#
# COMPACT_ATOMS: atom_id res chain seq x y z
N MET A 1 7.20 18.06 19.11
CA MET A 1 6.27 17.30 18.26
C MET A 1 6.02 15.97 18.94
N THR A 2 4.80 15.68 19.38
CA THR A 2 4.50 14.48 20.19
C THR A 2 4.64 13.20 19.34
N SER A 3 4.99 12.07 19.97
CA SER A 3 5.20 10.77 19.31
C SER A 3 4.01 10.38 18.42
N GLU A 4 2.79 10.63 18.91
CA GLU A 4 1.53 10.40 18.20
C GLU A 4 1.43 11.14 16.86
N LYS A 5 1.90 12.40 16.79
CA LYS A 5 1.93 13.19 15.55
C LYS A 5 3.01 12.73 14.56
N ARG A 6 4.00 11.94 15.00
CA ARG A 6 4.98 11.28 14.10
C ARG A 6 4.39 9.99 13.54
N GLU A 7 3.76 9.17 14.38
CA GLU A 7 3.12 7.92 13.94
C GLU A 7 2.00 8.16 12.94
N HIS A 8 1.13 9.14 13.19
CA HIS A 8 0.05 9.49 12.27
C HIS A 8 0.57 9.95 10.89
N ARG A 9 1.71 10.65 10.85
CA ARG A 9 2.36 11.05 9.59
C ARG A 9 2.95 9.86 8.85
N VAL A 10 3.63 8.97 9.57
CA VAL A 10 4.20 7.74 9.00
C VAL A 10 3.08 6.87 8.41
N PHE A 11 1.95 6.75 9.09
CA PHE A 11 0.77 6.04 8.59
C PHE A 11 0.26 6.63 7.27
N VAL A 12 -0.03 7.94 7.26
CA VAL A 12 -0.54 8.64 6.08
C VAL A 12 0.43 8.57 4.89
N MET A 13 1.74 8.72 5.14
CA MET A 13 2.77 8.58 4.10
C MET A 13 2.86 7.15 3.56
N SER A 14 2.74 6.15 4.43
CA SER A 14 2.79 4.73 4.03
C SER A 14 1.62 4.37 3.11
N ILE A 15 0.43 4.89 3.38
CA ILE A 15 -0.76 4.71 2.52
C ILE A 15 -0.53 5.35 1.15
N MET A 16 -0.10 6.61 1.10
CA MET A 16 0.10 7.32 -0.17
C MET A 16 1.17 6.64 -1.03
N VAL A 17 2.32 6.30 -0.45
CA VAL A 17 3.41 5.63 -1.17
C VAL A 17 3.03 4.21 -1.58
N GLY A 18 2.36 3.46 -0.70
CA GLY A 18 1.85 2.12 -1.01
C GLY A 18 0.85 2.11 -2.17
N GLY A 19 -0.04 3.11 -2.21
CA GLY A 19 -0.97 3.31 -3.33
C GLY A 19 -0.25 3.60 -4.66
N LEU A 20 0.73 4.51 -4.67
CA LEU A 20 1.51 4.82 -5.88
C LEU A 20 2.29 3.61 -6.41
N ILE A 21 2.90 2.82 -5.52
CA ILE A 21 3.62 1.60 -5.92
C ILE A 21 2.64 0.57 -6.47
N SER A 22 1.48 0.40 -5.85
CA SER A 22 0.46 -0.54 -6.34
C SER A 22 -0.02 -0.18 -7.74
N LEU A 23 -0.31 1.10 -7.99
CA LEU A 23 -0.67 1.61 -9.33
C LEU A 23 0.45 1.37 -10.35
N ALA A 24 1.71 1.58 -9.97
CA ALA A 24 2.84 1.30 -10.85
C ALA A 24 2.96 -0.20 -11.18
N ILE A 25 2.73 -1.07 -10.20
CA ILE A 25 2.73 -2.52 -10.41
C ILE A 25 1.56 -2.92 -11.32
N GLU A 26 0.35 -2.44 -11.09
CA GLU A 26 -0.81 -2.69 -11.96
C GLU A 26 -0.53 -2.27 -13.40
N HIS A 27 0.07 -1.09 -13.60
CA HIS A 27 0.42 -0.58 -14.93
C HIS A 27 1.51 -1.42 -15.63
N ILE A 28 2.55 -1.86 -14.90
CA ILE A 28 3.65 -2.66 -15.47
C ILE A 28 3.21 -4.10 -15.75
N THR A 29 2.41 -4.68 -14.86
CA THR A 29 1.98 -6.07 -14.96
C THR A 29 0.75 -6.26 -15.86
N GLY A 30 0.06 -5.17 -16.22
CA GLY A 30 -1.20 -5.20 -16.96
C GLY A 30 -2.34 -5.83 -16.15
N PHE A 31 -2.17 -5.93 -14.82
CA PHE A 31 -3.16 -6.52 -13.92
C PHE A 31 -4.26 -5.48 -13.63
N ASP A 32 -5.07 -5.19 -14.65
CA ASP A 32 -6.22 -4.30 -14.51
C ASP A 32 -7.41 -5.08 -13.94
N TYR A 33 -7.93 -4.64 -12.79
CA TYR A 33 -9.06 -5.29 -12.14
C TYR A 33 -10.29 -4.40 -12.16
N ASN A 34 -11.33 -4.86 -12.86
CA ASN A 34 -12.62 -4.19 -12.89
C ASN A 34 -13.64 -4.96 -12.05
N ILE A 35 -13.90 -4.47 -10.83
CA ILE A 35 -14.81 -5.06 -9.83
C ILE A 35 -16.22 -5.31 -10.39
N PHE A 36 -16.67 -4.47 -11.32
CA PHE A 36 -18.01 -4.56 -11.91
C PHE A 36 -18.09 -5.57 -13.07
N SER A 37 -16.96 -5.87 -13.71
CA SER A 37 -16.87 -6.84 -14.82
C SER A 37 -16.61 -8.25 -14.31
N ASP A 38 -15.68 -8.38 -13.35
CA ASP A 38 -15.10 -9.68 -13.01
C ASP A 38 -15.78 -10.35 -11.80
N GLY A 39 -16.67 -9.64 -11.08
CA GLY A 39 -17.30 -10.15 -9.85
C GLY A 39 -16.32 -10.20 -8.67
N LEU A 40 -16.65 -10.97 -7.61
CA LEU A 40 -15.72 -11.22 -6.49
C LEU A 40 -14.70 -12.29 -6.90
N ASN A 41 -13.87 -11.98 -7.89
CA ASN A 41 -12.99 -12.92 -8.55
C ASN A 41 -11.64 -13.08 -7.81
N VAL A 42 -10.94 -14.19 -8.06
CA VAL A 42 -9.61 -14.49 -7.49
C VAL A 42 -8.61 -13.35 -7.72
N LYS A 43 -8.77 -12.61 -8.82
CA LYS A 43 -7.98 -11.42 -9.14
C LYS A 43 -8.22 -10.25 -8.17
N ALA A 44 -9.44 -10.04 -7.63
CA ALA A 44 -9.68 -9.04 -6.58
C ALA A 44 -8.87 -9.36 -5.32
N ILE A 45 -8.87 -10.64 -4.94
CA ILE A 45 -8.17 -11.13 -3.76
C ILE A 45 -6.65 -11.02 -3.97
N ALA A 46 -6.16 -11.36 -5.15
CA ALA A 46 -4.76 -11.19 -5.51
C ALA A 46 -4.34 -9.71 -5.49
N ASN A 47 -5.17 -8.80 -6.02
CA ASN A 47 -4.87 -7.38 -6.01
C ASN A 47 -4.90 -6.80 -4.58
N PHE A 48 -5.90 -7.18 -3.79
CA PHE A 48 -5.98 -6.79 -2.38
C PHE A 48 -4.79 -7.32 -1.57
N GLY A 49 -4.37 -8.56 -1.81
CA GLY A 49 -3.17 -9.15 -1.20
C GLY A 49 -1.89 -8.43 -1.60
N LEU A 50 -1.74 -8.07 -2.88
CA LEU A 50 -0.63 -7.26 -3.37
C LEU A 50 -0.59 -5.90 -2.66
N TRP A 51 -1.74 -5.24 -2.54
CA TRP A 51 -1.86 -3.94 -1.87
C TRP A 51 -1.47 -4.01 -0.39
N ILE A 52 -1.94 -5.03 0.33
CA ILE A 52 -1.55 -5.27 1.73
C ILE A 52 -0.05 -5.54 1.84
N GLY A 53 0.50 -6.36 0.95
CA GLY A 53 1.93 -6.71 0.94
C GLY A 53 2.81 -5.48 0.72
N VAL A 54 2.48 -4.67 -0.29
CA VAL A 54 3.19 -3.42 -0.60
C VAL A 54 3.08 -2.44 0.57
N TYR A 55 1.87 -2.25 1.12
CA TYR A 55 1.66 -1.38 2.27
C TYR A 55 2.49 -1.81 3.48
N ALA A 56 2.49 -3.11 3.83
CA ALA A 56 3.23 -3.63 4.97
C ALA A 56 4.74 -3.41 4.82
N LEU A 57 5.28 -3.63 3.60
CA LEU A 57 6.67 -3.39 3.29
C LEU A 57 7.05 -1.91 3.44
N VAL A 58 6.28 -1.01 2.82
CA VAL A 58 6.50 0.44 2.90
C VAL A 58 6.40 0.91 4.35
N HIS A 59 5.38 0.47 5.08
CA HIS A 59 5.17 0.85 6.46
C HIS A 59 6.35 0.40 7.36
N ALA A 60 6.87 -0.81 7.16
CA ALA A 60 8.04 -1.29 7.89
C ALA A 60 9.29 -0.45 7.60
N VAL A 61 9.51 -0.04 6.35
CA VAL A 61 10.60 0.84 5.94
C VAL A 61 10.46 2.22 6.60
N PHE A 62 9.29 2.85 6.50
CA PHE A 62 9.04 4.15 7.11
C PHE A 62 9.14 4.11 8.63
N LYS A 63 8.61 3.08 9.28
CA LYS A 63 8.77 2.89 10.73
C LYS A 63 10.24 2.84 11.13
N ARG A 64 11.06 2.11 10.36
CA ARG A 64 12.50 2.01 10.61
C ARG A 64 13.25 3.33 10.35
N LEU A 65 12.82 4.14 9.37
CA LEU A 65 13.46 5.40 9.02
C LEU A 65 13.06 6.58 9.93
N PHE A 66 11.78 6.69 10.27
CA PHE A 66 11.21 7.89 10.92
C PHE A 66 10.92 7.73 12.41
N LEU A 67 10.75 6.49 12.90
CA LEU A 67 10.47 6.21 14.32
C LEU A 67 11.69 5.63 15.05
N LYS A 68 12.74 5.23 14.33
CA LYS A 68 14.02 4.80 14.92
C LYS A 68 15.05 5.94 15.05
N SER A 69 14.72 7.16 14.60
CA SER A 69 15.55 8.37 14.75
C SER A 69 14.98 9.35 15.77
#